data_AF-A0A316JKZ2-F1
#
_entry.id   AF-A0A316JKZ2-F1
#
_cell.length_a   1.000
_cell.length_b   1.000
_cell.length_c   1.000
_cell.angle_alpha   90.00
_cell.angle_beta   90.00
_cell.angle_gamma   90.00
#
_symmetry.space_group_name_H-M   'P 1'
#
loop_
_entity.id
_entity.type
_entity.pdbx_description
1 polymer ?
#
loop_
_entity_poly.entity_id
_entity_poly.type
_entity_poly.pdbx_seq_one_letter_code
_entity_poly.pdbx_strand_id
1 'polypeptide(L)'
;MNLTDTTQLRRNALQVTSRSVATTTLTGTTGNDILNAPGSVTAEVVGLQGNDTITLALSGDAVNAGQGNDSITVGAVGNSSAVVSAGEGNDSIYFSGSVTNYNGNMLLNAGDDYLSNTSVQVIGGSIGGNQGADTISLDKGVLNAQIGGGSGNDKLVFTAGAFVNSTVFGGSNSDTIVFNPASTNLVTVQSGDGHDVIQATAGGSSTLVIAGGKGSDSIAVAQAGTINGGGLADTISFVAGGYAGGIVSGDGYATLSAGSGTGGAADGDDKISFTAGAKIAGATSVYGAGGDDSIYFAATAAAANVNVYGGAGADLIGGSAVKFIGGVYAIDGGAGHDTIKIGSLTKSGTILGGAGNDSIYIGGSANQSSIDGGSGNDSIRFLNAGQGAVSAVTAITIAGGSGSDSIYLGTMTKGSQSSVSVALSATLANLSVGSGDTVAFLSGSISSIANWLATDKIFVVSTLARFDTAATGTNSGTSGKGSVAVYDNGADLLIGIRADQSATWTFLNVLGGDSLIKTTKFGIVGLSSTNFGFDISSVNNKMNITFS
;
A
#
# COMPACT_ATOMS: atom_id res chain seq x y z
N MET A 1 9.79 -1.97 17.93
CA MET A 1 10.77 -0.91 18.24
C MET A 1 9.96 0.37 18.24
N ASN A 2 9.89 1.10 19.35
CA ASN A 2 9.04 2.28 19.46
C ASN A 2 9.69 3.40 18.62
N LEU A 3 9.11 3.72 17.46
CA LEU A 3 9.72 4.52 16.37
C LEU A 3 9.60 6.05 16.56
N THR A 4 9.24 6.52 17.75
CA THR A 4 8.94 7.95 18.00
C THR A 4 9.96 8.66 18.91
N ASP A 5 11.09 8.02 19.22
CA ASP A 5 11.99 8.51 20.26
C ASP A 5 13.15 9.36 19.72
N THR A 6 12.86 10.63 19.44
CA THR A 6 13.87 11.68 19.17
C THR A 6 14.86 11.90 20.32
N THR A 7 14.69 11.24 21.48
CA THR A 7 15.67 11.29 22.58
C THR A 7 16.93 10.47 22.31
N GLN A 8 16.97 9.65 21.25
CA GLN A 8 18.18 8.92 20.85
C GLN A 8 19.33 9.87 20.46
N LEU A 9 19.03 10.99 19.78
CA LEU A 9 20.02 12.04 19.45
C LEU A 9 20.53 12.75 20.71
N ARG A 10 19.66 13.06 21.69
CA ARG A 10 20.10 13.67 22.96
C ARG A 10 20.93 12.71 23.82
N ARG A 11 20.63 11.41 23.80
CA ARG A 11 21.42 10.38 24.50
C ARG A 11 22.78 10.13 23.81
N ASN A 12 22.85 10.22 22.48
CA ASN A 12 24.10 10.05 21.73
C ASN A 12 24.96 11.34 21.71
N ALA A 13 24.36 12.53 21.75
CA ALA A 13 25.07 13.78 21.98
C ALA A 13 25.77 13.80 23.36
N LEU A 14 25.16 13.16 24.38
CA LEU A 14 25.80 12.94 25.68
C LEU A 14 26.99 11.95 25.65
N GLN A 15 27.22 11.25 24.53
CA GLN A 15 28.37 10.36 24.35
C GLN A 15 29.59 11.10 23.74
N VAL A 16 29.43 12.36 23.33
CA VAL A 16 30.48 13.25 22.78
C VAL A 16 31.30 13.92 23.91
N THR A 17 31.72 13.16 24.92
CA THR A 17 32.64 13.67 25.95
C THR A 17 33.92 12.85 26.09
N SER A 18 34.13 11.80 25.29
CA SER A 18 35.48 11.22 25.17
C SER A 18 36.33 12.10 24.28
N ARG A 19 36.69 13.30 24.78
CA ARG A 19 37.77 14.13 24.22
C ARG A 19 38.98 13.23 24.04
N SER A 20 39.43 13.08 22.79
CA SER A 20 40.80 12.65 22.52
C SER A 20 41.71 13.47 23.40
N VAL A 21 42.63 12.83 24.14
CA VAL A 21 43.63 13.54 24.94
C VAL A 21 44.63 14.13 23.95
N ALA A 22 44.25 15.25 23.33
CA ALA A 22 45.12 16.01 22.48
C ALA A 22 46.33 16.44 23.31
N THR A 23 47.52 16.23 22.75
CA THR A 23 48.77 16.52 23.45
C THR A 23 49.22 17.97 23.26
N THR A 24 48.57 18.69 22.34
CA THR A 24 48.82 20.10 22.04
C THR A 24 47.51 20.81 21.67
N THR A 25 47.47 22.13 21.86
CA THR A 25 46.32 22.98 21.47
C THR A 25 46.83 24.10 20.57
N LEU A 26 46.12 24.35 19.46
CA LEU A 26 46.36 25.47 18.56
C LEU A 26 45.13 26.38 18.60
N THR A 27 45.30 27.65 18.94
CA THR A 27 44.19 28.60 19.09
C THR A 27 44.37 29.77 18.14
N GLY A 28 43.32 30.08 17.38
CA GLY A 28 43.21 31.23 16.51
C GLY A 28 42.98 32.54 17.26
N THR A 29 42.49 33.53 16.53
CA THR A 29 42.28 34.91 16.94
C THR A 29 40.80 35.24 16.81
N THR A 30 40.45 36.47 16.43
CA THR A 30 39.06 36.85 16.15
C THR A 30 38.84 37.22 14.69
N GLY A 31 39.88 37.07 13.87
CA GLY A 31 39.81 37.24 12.43
C GLY A 31 40.12 35.91 11.76
N ASN A 32 40.04 35.90 10.43
CA ASN A 32 40.23 34.70 9.64
C ASN A 32 41.65 34.12 9.79
N ASP A 33 41.75 32.93 10.35
CA ASP A 33 43.01 32.25 10.64
C ASP A 33 43.26 31.06 9.69
N ILE A 34 44.53 30.69 9.56
CA ILE A 34 44.95 29.43 8.93
C ILE A 34 45.58 28.56 10.00
N LEU A 35 44.87 27.51 10.42
CA LEU A 35 45.23 26.68 11.56
C LEU A 35 45.54 25.25 11.11
N ASN A 36 46.82 24.94 11.00
CA ASN A 36 47.29 23.63 10.57
C ASN A 36 47.81 22.83 11.76
N ALA A 37 47.14 21.71 12.07
CA ALA A 37 47.63 20.75 13.06
C ALA A 37 49.05 20.26 12.69
N PRO A 38 49.95 20.05 13.66
CA PRO A 38 51.38 19.88 13.43
C PRO A 38 51.76 18.55 12.72
N GLY A 39 50.86 17.56 12.71
CA GLY A 39 51.09 16.27 12.04
C GLY A 39 52.09 15.33 12.73
N SER A 40 52.74 15.76 13.81
CA SER A 40 53.67 14.95 14.60
C SER A 40 53.07 14.42 15.90
N VAL A 41 52.04 15.07 16.41
CA VAL A 41 51.31 14.75 17.65
C VAL A 41 49.85 15.18 17.51
N THR A 42 48.94 14.53 18.24
CA THR A 42 47.52 14.89 18.19
C THR A 42 47.29 16.29 18.74
N ALA A 43 46.44 17.05 18.07
CA ALA A 43 46.14 18.44 18.38
C ALA A 43 44.63 18.70 18.57
N GLU A 44 44.32 19.64 19.44
CA GLU A 44 43.01 20.30 19.54
C GLU A 44 43.15 21.68 18.88
N VAL A 45 42.40 21.94 17.81
CA VAL A 45 42.36 23.23 17.13
C VAL A 45 41.14 24.00 17.57
N VAL A 46 41.31 25.27 17.94
CA VAL A 46 40.25 26.18 18.37
C VAL A 46 40.30 27.43 17.51
N GLY A 47 39.33 27.65 16.62
CA GLY A 47 39.34 28.78 15.68
C GLY A 47 38.94 30.12 16.32
N LEU A 48 37.86 30.11 17.11
CA LEU A 48 37.23 31.23 17.83
C LEU A 48 36.25 32.06 16.98
N GLN A 49 36.65 33.20 16.42
CA GLN A 49 35.79 34.03 15.55
C GLN A 49 36.51 34.26 14.23
N GLY A 50 35.77 34.42 13.14
CA GLY A 50 36.32 34.66 11.81
C GLY A 50 36.10 33.46 10.91
N ASN A 51 36.34 33.63 9.61
CA ASN A 51 36.22 32.53 8.66
C ASN A 51 37.57 31.81 8.56
N ASP A 52 37.74 30.75 9.33
CA ASP A 52 39.00 30.04 9.51
C ASP A 52 39.19 28.93 8.48
N THR A 53 40.45 28.68 8.13
CA THR A 53 40.86 27.52 7.32
C THR A 53 41.65 26.57 8.19
N ILE A 54 41.06 25.42 8.51
CA ILE A 54 41.59 24.48 9.50
C ILE A 54 41.99 23.17 8.83
N THR A 55 43.16 22.62 9.18
CA THR A 55 43.60 21.28 8.72
C THR A 55 43.94 20.39 9.91
N LEU A 56 43.30 19.22 9.98
CA LEU A 56 43.58 18.16 10.94
C LEU A 56 44.49 17.12 10.29
N ALA A 57 45.66 16.87 10.84
CA ALA A 57 46.73 16.11 10.18
C ALA A 57 46.79 14.64 10.62
N LEU A 58 46.29 14.30 11.81
CA LEU A 58 46.39 12.95 12.40
C LEU A 58 45.03 12.35 12.76
N SER A 59 45.02 11.01 12.86
CA SER A 59 43.88 10.26 13.39
C SER A 59 43.73 10.55 14.89
N GLY A 60 42.70 11.31 15.27
CA GLY A 60 42.45 11.70 16.66
C GLY A 60 42.73 13.17 16.98
N ASP A 61 43.09 13.98 15.97
CA ASP A 61 42.97 15.43 16.07
C ASP A 61 41.51 15.84 16.32
N ALA A 62 41.31 16.96 16.99
CA ALA A 62 40.01 17.53 17.26
C ALA A 62 39.96 19.00 16.84
N VAL A 63 38.78 19.49 16.45
CA VAL A 63 38.53 20.89 16.15
C VAL A 63 37.24 21.39 16.80
N ASN A 64 37.30 22.63 17.27
CA ASN A 64 36.16 23.51 17.49
C ASN A 64 36.43 24.79 16.69
N ALA A 65 35.78 24.96 15.53
CA ALA A 65 36.14 26.05 14.61
C ALA A 65 35.61 27.39 15.14
N GLY A 66 34.41 27.44 15.71
CA GLY A 66 33.96 28.57 16.51
C GLY A 66 32.85 29.34 15.81
N GLN A 67 33.00 30.64 15.60
CA GLN A 67 32.04 31.47 14.87
C GLN A 67 32.63 31.93 13.54
N GLY A 68 31.83 31.95 12.49
CA GLY A 68 32.23 32.34 11.16
C GLY A 68 32.03 31.19 10.18
N ASN A 69 32.27 31.44 8.91
CA ASN A 69 32.13 30.41 7.88
C ASN A 69 33.47 29.71 7.69
N ASP A 70 33.66 28.59 8.37
CA ASP A 70 34.93 27.89 8.47
C ASP A 70 35.09 26.82 7.39
N SER A 71 36.34 26.56 6.99
CA SER A 71 36.72 25.53 6.04
C SER A 71 37.64 24.51 6.72
N ILE A 72 37.12 23.32 7.01
CA ILE A 72 37.81 22.29 7.78
C ILE A 72 38.23 21.14 6.87
N THR A 73 39.52 20.79 6.87
CA THR A 73 40.06 19.62 6.16
C THR A 73 40.47 18.53 7.13
N VAL A 74 39.83 17.37 7.06
CA VAL A 74 40.27 16.14 7.71
C VAL A 74 41.34 15.49 6.84
N GLY A 75 42.59 15.54 7.29
CA GLY A 75 43.78 15.26 6.49
C GLY A 75 44.56 13.99 6.83
N ALA A 76 44.15 13.22 7.85
CA ALA A 76 44.88 12.03 8.28
C ALA A 76 45.10 11.01 7.15
N VAL A 77 46.28 10.38 7.13
CA VAL A 77 46.58 9.33 6.14
C VAL A 77 45.93 8.01 6.57
N GLY A 78 45.14 7.40 5.70
CA GLY A 78 44.43 6.16 5.98
C GLY A 78 43.18 6.37 6.84
N ASN A 79 43.15 5.78 8.03
CA ASN A 79 41.98 5.87 8.91
C ASN A 79 42.02 7.17 9.72
N SER A 80 40.89 7.87 9.79
CA SER A 80 40.74 9.08 10.61
C SER A 80 39.65 8.92 11.65
N SER A 81 40.00 9.14 12.92
CA SER A 81 39.07 9.26 14.04
C SER A 81 38.95 10.71 14.52
N ALA A 82 39.16 11.68 13.64
CA ALA A 82 39.13 13.09 13.99
C ALA A 82 37.74 13.50 14.52
N VAL A 83 37.71 14.35 15.54
CA VAL A 83 36.47 14.90 16.09
C VAL A 83 36.29 16.32 15.57
N VAL A 84 35.16 16.59 14.94
CA VAL A 84 34.88 17.88 14.32
C VAL A 84 33.66 18.51 14.96
N SER A 85 33.83 19.73 15.47
CA SER A 85 32.77 20.68 15.79
C SER A 85 33.03 21.90 14.91
N ALA A 86 32.17 22.16 13.94
CA ALA A 86 32.36 23.28 13.02
C ALA A 86 32.00 24.59 13.75
N GLY A 87 30.74 24.84 14.08
CA GLY A 87 30.41 25.88 15.06
C GLY A 87 29.21 26.72 14.64
N GLU A 88 29.27 28.03 14.82
CA GLU A 88 28.27 28.95 14.28
C GLU A 88 28.74 29.50 12.94
N GLY A 89 27.87 29.56 11.94
CA GLY A 89 28.19 30.03 10.59
C GLY A 89 28.07 28.90 9.57
N ASN A 90 28.18 29.24 8.29
CA ASN A 90 28.01 28.26 7.22
C ASN A 90 29.36 27.62 6.90
N ASP A 91 29.57 26.43 7.45
CA ASP A 91 30.84 25.74 7.45
C ASP A 91 30.96 24.75 6.28
N SER A 92 32.20 24.47 5.89
CA SER A 92 32.52 23.50 4.83
C SER A 92 33.55 22.50 5.31
N ILE A 93 33.21 21.21 5.27
CA ILE A 93 34.13 20.14 5.67
C ILE A 93 34.54 19.28 4.47
N TYR A 94 35.83 19.02 4.39
CA TYR A 94 36.48 18.24 3.33
C TYR A 94 37.33 17.12 3.92
N PHE A 95 37.41 16.00 3.19
CA PHE A 95 38.42 14.98 3.44
C PHE A 95 39.56 15.11 2.44
N SER A 96 40.81 14.98 2.91
CA SER A 96 41.94 14.87 1.99
C SER A 96 41.89 13.54 1.22
N GLY A 97 42.48 13.51 0.02
CA GLY A 97 42.58 12.29 -0.78
C GLY A 97 43.40 11.16 -0.14
N SER A 98 44.10 11.45 0.95
CA SER A 98 44.86 10.47 1.73
C SER A 98 44.00 9.74 2.77
N VAL A 99 42.82 10.25 3.12
CA VAL A 99 41.88 9.58 4.03
C VAL A 99 41.19 8.45 3.28
N THR A 100 41.18 7.25 3.85
CA THR A 100 40.49 6.08 3.29
C THR A 100 39.18 5.80 4.02
N ASN A 101 39.21 5.91 5.35
CA ASN A 101 38.08 5.62 6.24
C ASN A 101 37.95 6.71 7.32
N TYR A 102 36.71 7.05 7.67
CA TYR A 102 36.39 7.95 8.78
C TYR A 102 35.54 7.22 9.82
N ASN A 103 35.98 7.22 11.08
CA ASN A 103 35.28 6.62 12.22
C ASN A 103 35.14 7.59 13.41
N GLY A 104 35.35 8.88 13.15
CA GLY A 104 35.18 9.94 14.14
C GLY A 104 33.74 10.46 14.23
N ASN A 105 33.55 11.50 15.03
CA ASN A 105 32.28 12.21 15.14
C ASN A 105 32.41 13.61 14.54
N MET A 106 31.39 14.02 13.78
CA MET A 106 31.31 15.33 13.14
C MET A 106 29.97 15.98 13.48
N LEU A 107 30.04 17.18 14.05
CA LEU A 107 28.92 18.06 14.32
C LEU A 107 29.17 19.34 13.51
N LEU A 108 28.27 19.65 12.58
CA LEU A 108 28.39 20.86 11.76
C LEU A 108 27.87 22.08 12.57
N ASN A 109 26.92 21.82 13.47
CA ASN A 109 26.41 22.74 14.50
C ASN A 109 25.39 23.74 13.96
N ALA A 110 25.66 25.03 13.91
CA ALA A 110 24.66 26.04 13.62
C ALA A 110 25.01 26.83 12.36
N GLY A 111 24.21 26.71 11.31
CA GLY A 111 24.43 27.36 10.03
C GLY A 111 23.99 26.45 8.90
N ASP A 112 24.03 26.95 7.67
CA ASP A 112 23.75 26.12 6.50
C ASP A 112 25.06 25.46 6.05
N ASP A 113 25.34 24.27 6.59
CA ASP A 113 26.66 23.66 6.48
C ASP A 113 26.79 22.67 5.31
N TYR A 114 28.02 22.41 4.90
CA TYR A 114 28.32 21.55 3.75
C TYR A 114 29.37 20.49 4.04
N LEU A 115 28.99 19.23 3.85
CA LEU A 115 29.90 18.09 3.80
C LEU A 115 29.71 17.31 2.49
N SER A 116 30.77 17.17 1.72
CA SER A 116 30.78 16.30 0.53
C SER A 116 31.95 15.32 0.57
N ASN A 117 31.62 14.04 0.42
CA ASN A 117 32.56 12.95 0.50
C ASN A 117 32.29 11.91 -0.59
N THR A 118 33.13 11.90 -1.61
CA THR A 118 33.09 10.91 -2.69
C THR A 118 34.05 9.74 -2.49
N SER A 119 35.01 9.87 -1.57
CA SER A 119 36.25 9.06 -1.59
C SER A 119 36.65 8.45 -0.24
N VAL A 120 35.90 8.72 0.83
CA VAL A 120 36.15 8.19 2.19
C VAL A 120 34.98 7.32 2.63
N GLN A 121 35.26 6.11 3.11
CA GLN A 121 34.20 5.27 3.69
C GLN A 121 33.94 5.71 5.12
N VAL A 122 32.68 5.93 5.49
CA VAL A 122 32.31 6.18 6.90
C VAL A 122 32.10 4.83 7.57
N ILE A 123 32.83 4.56 8.65
CA ILE A 123 32.82 3.29 9.37
C ILE A 123 32.66 3.57 10.86
N GLY A 124 31.43 3.55 11.36
CA GLY A 124 31.12 3.98 12.71
C GLY A 124 30.94 5.49 12.83
N GLY A 125 30.77 5.94 14.08
CA GLY A 125 30.64 7.35 14.42
C GLY A 125 29.27 7.95 14.06
N SER A 126 29.18 9.26 14.29
CA SER A 126 28.01 10.07 13.93
C SER A 126 28.42 11.30 13.13
N ILE A 127 27.67 11.61 12.08
CA ILE A 127 27.78 12.87 11.34
C ILE A 127 26.41 13.55 11.44
N GLY A 128 26.37 14.77 11.97
CA GLY A 128 25.12 15.51 12.16
C GLY A 128 25.26 16.95 11.71
N GLY A 129 24.31 17.43 10.90
CA GLY A 129 24.17 18.85 10.55
C GLY A 129 23.90 19.72 11.78
N ASN A 130 22.85 19.37 12.53
CA ASN A 130 22.32 19.95 13.76
C ASN A 130 21.33 21.11 13.56
N GLN A 131 21.75 22.36 13.35
CA GLN A 131 20.86 23.52 13.21
C GLN A 131 21.18 24.24 11.91
N GLY A 132 20.16 24.52 11.10
CA GLY A 132 20.31 25.19 9.80
C GLY A 132 19.98 24.22 8.66
N ALA A 133 20.06 24.69 7.42
CA ALA A 133 19.75 23.88 6.25
C ALA A 133 21.03 23.23 5.72
N ASP A 134 21.33 22.04 6.22
CA ASP A 134 22.60 21.37 6.00
C ASP A 134 22.59 20.50 4.74
N THR A 135 23.74 20.37 4.10
CA THR A 135 23.94 19.42 3.00
C THR A 135 25.04 18.42 3.32
N ILE A 136 24.66 17.14 3.46
CA ILE A 136 25.58 16.03 3.71
C ILE A 136 25.50 15.02 2.56
N SER A 137 26.60 14.82 1.85
CA SER A 137 26.71 13.89 0.71
C SER A 137 27.81 12.86 0.96
N LEU A 138 27.46 11.57 1.06
CA LEU A 138 28.41 10.47 1.33
C LEU A 138 28.27 9.34 0.28
N ASP A 139 29.22 9.28 -0.66
CA ASP A 139 29.11 8.41 -1.84
C ASP A 139 30.06 7.20 -1.84
N LYS A 140 31.07 7.08 -0.97
CA LYS A 140 31.90 5.84 -0.93
C LYS A 140 31.29 4.71 -0.08
N GLY A 141 30.32 5.03 0.75
CA GLY A 141 29.56 4.08 1.58
C GLY A 141 29.68 4.35 3.07
N VAL A 142 28.71 3.81 3.81
CA VAL A 142 28.50 4.06 5.24
C VAL A 142 28.21 2.74 5.95
N LEU A 143 29.01 2.41 6.95
CA LEU A 143 28.94 1.15 7.68
C LEU A 143 28.86 1.45 9.18
N ASN A 144 27.87 0.90 9.88
CA ASN A 144 27.72 1.04 11.33
C ASN A 144 27.63 2.49 11.85
N ALA A 145 27.13 3.43 11.05
CA ALA A 145 27.14 4.86 11.40
C ALA A 145 25.73 5.45 11.48
N GLN A 146 25.64 6.63 12.12
CA GLN A 146 24.43 7.44 12.17
C GLN A 146 24.68 8.76 11.44
N ILE A 147 23.82 9.08 10.47
CA ILE A 147 23.87 10.33 9.71
C ILE A 147 22.59 11.10 9.98
N GLY A 148 22.69 12.38 10.33
CA GLY A 148 21.54 13.22 10.66
C GLY A 148 21.62 14.59 9.99
N GLY A 149 20.47 15.10 9.50
CA GLY A 149 20.31 16.51 9.15
C GLY A 149 20.27 17.35 10.42
N GLY A 150 19.21 17.21 11.21
CA GLY A 150 19.09 17.89 12.50
C GLY A 150 17.81 18.73 12.56
N SER A 151 17.93 20.03 12.45
CA SER A 151 16.81 20.96 12.47
C SER A 151 17.04 22.00 11.39
N GLY A 152 16.07 22.17 10.52
CA GLY A 152 16.19 22.99 9.33
C GLY A 152 15.81 22.13 8.13
N ASN A 153 15.92 22.66 6.92
CA ASN A 153 15.53 21.90 5.73
C ASN A 153 16.78 21.24 5.15
N ASP A 154 17.08 20.03 5.60
CA ASP A 154 18.34 19.37 5.33
C ASP A 154 18.32 18.58 4.04
N LYS A 155 19.49 18.38 3.45
CA LYS A 155 19.70 17.58 2.24
C LYS A 155 20.74 16.50 2.48
N LEU A 156 20.29 15.25 2.54
CA LEU A 156 21.13 14.08 2.77
C LEU A 156 21.21 13.24 1.48
N VAL A 157 22.42 12.99 0.97
CA VAL A 157 22.63 12.36 -0.34
C VAL A 157 23.57 11.16 -0.23
N PHE A 158 23.10 10.02 -0.72
CA PHE A 158 23.82 8.74 -0.71
C PHE A 158 23.58 8.03 -2.04
N THR A 159 24.49 8.11 -3.01
CA THR A 159 24.20 7.67 -4.40
C THR A 159 25.07 6.54 -4.93
N ALA A 160 26.05 6.07 -4.15
CA ALA A 160 26.99 5.07 -4.64
C ALA A 160 27.32 3.97 -3.62
N GLY A 161 28.19 4.15 -2.64
CA GLY A 161 28.74 3.04 -1.86
C GLY A 161 27.72 2.21 -1.07
N ALA A 162 28.17 1.09 -0.51
CA ALA A 162 27.34 0.22 0.31
C ALA A 162 26.90 0.93 1.61
N PHE A 163 25.66 0.67 2.03
CA PHE A 163 25.09 1.14 3.30
C PHE A 163 24.75 -0.07 4.18
N VAL A 164 25.37 -0.21 5.35
CA VAL A 164 25.21 -1.40 6.20
C VAL A 164 25.06 -1.02 7.66
N ASN A 165 24.07 -1.61 8.35
CA ASN A 165 23.84 -1.44 9.79
C ASN A 165 23.88 0.03 10.21
N SER A 166 23.27 0.90 9.41
CA SER A 166 23.38 2.35 9.55
C SER A 166 22.01 2.99 9.55
N THR A 167 21.92 4.17 10.15
CA THR A 167 20.67 4.92 10.23
C THR A 167 20.85 6.32 9.66
N VAL A 168 19.87 6.76 8.90
CA VAL A 168 19.75 8.14 8.39
C VAL A 168 18.54 8.79 9.06
N PHE A 169 18.73 10.00 9.55
CA PHE A 169 17.68 10.86 10.12
C PHE A 169 17.63 12.18 9.35
N GLY A 170 16.46 12.59 8.84
CA GLY A 170 16.28 13.97 8.36
C GLY A 170 16.37 14.91 9.56
N GLY A 171 15.40 14.84 10.46
CA GLY A 171 15.38 15.62 11.67
C GLY A 171 14.04 16.32 11.88
N SER A 172 14.05 17.64 11.90
CA SER A 172 12.86 18.49 12.04
C SER A 172 12.83 19.52 10.91
N ASN A 173 11.63 19.88 10.46
CA ASN A 173 11.33 20.66 9.25
C ASN A 173 11.44 19.79 7.98
N SER A 174 11.35 20.41 6.80
CA SER A 174 11.16 19.70 5.53
C SER A 174 12.50 19.25 4.94
N ASP A 175 12.79 17.96 5.10
CA ASP A 175 14.06 17.37 4.70
C ASP A 175 13.99 16.69 3.34
N THR A 176 15.14 16.60 2.67
CA THR A 176 15.31 15.85 1.41
C THR A 176 16.37 14.77 1.58
N ILE A 177 15.96 13.51 1.50
CA ILE A 177 16.85 12.34 1.56
C ILE A 177 16.89 11.65 0.21
N VAL A 178 18.03 11.72 -0.48
CA VAL A 178 18.32 10.95 -1.69
C VAL A 178 19.09 9.70 -1.30
N PHE A 179 18.41 8.55 -1.22
CA PHE A 179 18.95 7.30 -0.70
C PHE A 179 19.04 6.21 -1.78
N ASN A 180 20.07 6.30 -2.60
CA ASN A 180 20.34 5.42 -3.73
C ASN A 180 21.72 4.73 -3.64
N PRO A 181 22.09 4.07 -2.53
CA PRO A 181 23.34 3.33 -2.44
C PRO A 181 23.34 2.10 -3.38
N ALA A 182 24.52 1.57 -3.70
CA ALA A 182 24.70 0.39 -4.56
C ALA A 182 24.24 -0.90 -3.88
N SER A 183 24.21 -0.92 -2.54
CA SER A 183 23.63 -2.02 -1.76
C SER A 183 23.26 -1.55 -0.35
N THR A 184 22.27 -2.23 0.24
CA THR A 184 21.79 -1.98 1.60
C THR A 184 21.80 -3.27 2.40
N ASN A 185 22.04 -3.20 3.72
CA ASN A 185 21.80 -4.32 4.64
C ASN A 185 21.56 -3.81 6.07
N LEU A 186 20.37 -4.06 6.62
CA LEU A 186 19.96 -3.58 7.94
C LEU A 186 20.08 -2.05 8.03
N VAL A 187 19.35 -1.34 7.18
CA VAL A 187 19.40 0.11 7.11
C VAL A 187 18.05 0.67 7.47
N THR A 188 18.06 1.78 8.22
CA THR A 188 16.86 2.54 8.52
C THR A 188 17.03 3.98 8.02
N VAL A 189 16.02 4.48 7.32
CA VAL A 189 15.90 5.89 6.91
C VAL A 189 14.64 6.44 7.56
N GLN A 190 14.77 7.50 8.33
CA GLN A 190 13.67 8.21 9.00
C GLN A 190 13.78 9.67 8.64
N SER A 191 12.80 10.30 7.99
CA SER A 191 12.92 11.72 7.69
C SER A 191 12.57 12.59 8.90
N GLY A 192 11.61 12.22 9.75
CA GLY A 192 11.42 12.83 11.07
C GLY A 192 10.16 13.68 11.14
N ASP A 193 10.26 14.90 11.69
CA ASP A 193 9.13 15.81 11.80
C ASP A 193 9.18 16.80 10.64
N GLY A 194 8.16 16.90 9.78
CA GLY A 194 8.29 17.79 8.64
C GLY A 194 7.32 17.53 7.51
N HIS A 195 7.74 17.93 6.32
CA HIS A 195 7.08 17.56 5.07
C HIS A 195 8.22 17.14 4.16
N ASP A 196 8.55 15.86 4.23
CA ASP A 196 9.83 15.35 3.81
C ASP A 196 9.77 14.69 2.44
N VAL A 197 10.93 14.60 1.79
CA VAL A 197 11.07 13.93 0.51
C VAL A 197 12.14 12.85 0.61
N ILE A 198 11.73 11.59 0.47
CA ILE A 198 12.63 10.44 0.42
C ILE A 198 12.64 9.85 -1.00
N GLN A 199 13.81 9.85 -1.64
CA GLN A 199 14.02 9.24 -2.96
C GLN A 199 14.95 8.03 -2.84
N ALA A 200 14.37 6.84 -2.75
CA ALA A 200 15.07 5.56 -2.64
C ALA A 200 14.74 4.63 -3.82
N THR A 201 15.21 5.02 -5.00
CA THR A 201 14.85 4.44 -6.31
C THR A 201 15.89 3.48 -6.90
N ALA A 202 17.07 3.33 -6.29
CA ALA A 202 18.01 2.27 -6.66
C ALA A 202 17.54 0.89 -6.15
N GLY A 203 18.04 -0.19 -6.73
CA GLY A 203 17.70 -1.56 -6.31
C GLY A 203 18.38 -1.96 -5.00
N GLY A 204 17.74 -2.80 -4.18
CA GLY A 204 18.29 -3.15 -2.86
C GLY A 204 17.39 -3.99 -1.96
N SER A 205 17.85 -4.11 -0.71
CA SER A 205 17.62 -5.22 0.22
C SER A 205 16.24 -5.26 0.88
N SER A 206 15.75 -6.47 1.17
CA SER A 206 14.54 -6.72 1.97
C SER A 206 14.64 -6.26 3.45
N THR A 207 15.81 -5.78 3.88
CA THR A 207 16.06 -5.33 5.26
C THR A 207 16.13 -3.81 5.40
N LEU A 208 15.79 -3.06 4.34
CA LEU A 208 15.64 -1.61 4.39
C LEU A 208 14.32 -1.24 5.09
N VAL A 209 14.39 -0.27 5.99
CA VAL A 209 13.22 0.38 6.59
C VAL A 209 13.24 1.85 6.20
N ILE A 210 12.13 2.35 5.67
CA ILE A 210 11.90 3.76 5.37
C ILE A 210 10.69 4.20 6.18
N ALA A 211 10.81 5.32 6.88
CA ALA A 211 9.71 6.00 7.54
C ALA A 211 9.78 7.49 7.18
N GLY A 212 8.66 8.10 6.79
CA GLY A 212 8.56 9.56 6.68
C GLY A 212 8.59 10.16 8.08
N GLY A 213 7.53 9.99 8.85
CA GLY A 213 7.52 10.33 10.27
C GLY A 213 6.28 11.12 10.67
N LYS A 214 6.44 12.38 11.05
CA LYS A 214 5.30 13.29 11.26
C LYS A 214 5.18 14.22 10.08
N GLY A 215 3.96 14.45 9.64
CA GLY A 215 3.61 15.41 8.61
C GLY A 215 3.58 14.78 7.22
N SER A 216 3.05 15.52 6.24
CA SER A 216 2.78 14.96 4.90
C SER A 216 4.07 14.79 4.09
N ASP A 217 4.50 13.55 3.94
CA ASP A 217 5.76 13.13 3.36
C ASP A 217 5.59 12.56 1.94
N SER A 218 6.67 12.60 1.16
CA SER A 218 6.73 12.06 -0.19
C SER A 218 7.85 11.03 -0.31
N ILE A 219 7.47 9.77 -0.49
CA ILE A 219 8.38 8.62 -0.54
C ILE A 219 8.33 8.00 -1.93
N ALA A 220 9.42 8.11 -2.69
CA ALA A 220 9.58 7.47 -3.99
C ALA A 220 10.56 6.30 -3.90
N VAL A 221 10.10 5.09 -4.23
CA VAL A 221 10.81 3.85 -3.90
C VAL A 221 10.85 2.83 -5.04
N ALA A 222 11.96 2.11 -5.17
CA ALA A 222 12.09 0.90 -6.01
C ALA A 222 12.65 -0.30 -5.22
N GLN A 223 12.77 -0.14 -3.91
CA GLN A 223 13.48 -1.03 -2.98
C GLN A 223 12.52 -2.04 -2.34
N ALA A 224 13.02 -3.18 -1.87
CA ALA A 224 12.27 -4.06 -0.98
C ALA A 224 12.33 -3.57 0.48
N GLY A 225 11.42 -4.05 1.34
CA GLY A 225 11.53 -3.82 2.79
C GLY A 225 10.25 -3.32 3.47
N THR A 226 10.43 -2.54 4.54
CA THR A 226 9.32 -1.90 5.26
C THR A 226 9.29 -0.42 4.89
N ILE A 227 8.13 0.07 4.48
CA ILE A 227 7.91 1.46 4.12
C ILE A 227 6.71 1.96 4.90
N ASN A 228 6.87 3.09 5.56
CA ASN A 228 5.84 3.76 6.34
C ASN A 228 5.82 5.24 5.91
N GLY A 229 4.65 5.78 5.53
CA GLY A 229 4.47 7.21 5.31
C GLY A 229 4.70 7.94 6.62
N GLY A 230 3.89 7.65 7.64
CA GLY A 230 4.03 8.28 8.94
C GLY A 230 2.70 8.72 9.51
N GLY A 231 2.41 10.02 9.42
CA GLY A 231 1.16 10.58 9.87
C GLY A 231 0.89 11.88 9.13
N LEU A 232 -0.37 12.30 9.09
CA LEU A 232 -0.96 13.14 8.05
C LEU A 232 -0.92 12.43 6.69
N ALA A 233 -1.43 13.10 5.65
CA ALA A 233 -1.55 12.52 4.33
C ALA A 233 -0.18 12.38 3.63
N ASP A 234 0.28 11.16 3.43
CA ASP A 234 1.54 10.82 2.79
C ASP A 234 1.36 10.36 1.34
N THR A 235 2.43 10.46 0.56
CA THR A 235 2.48 9.90 -0.80
C THR A 235 3.61 8.91 -0.93
N ILE A 236 3.26 7.63 -1.10
CA ILE A 236 4.20 6.53 -1.34
C ILE A 236 4.07 6.08 -2.80
N SER A 237 5.10 6.33 -3.61
CA SER A 237 5.13 6.00 -5.02
C SER A 237 6.21 4.97 -5.34
N PHE A 238 5.78 3.77 -5.76
CA PHE A 238 6.68 2.75 -6.27
C PHE A 238 6.96 2.99 -7.74
N VAL A 239 8.23 3.23 -8.09
CA VAL A 239 8.69 3.52 -9.44
C VAL A 239 9.06 2.26 -10.22
N ALA A 240 9.31 2.40 -11.53
CA ALA A 240 9.67 1.27 -12.39
C ALA A 240 10.98 0.59 -11.93
N GLY A 241 10.98 -0.74 -11.90
CA GLY A 241 12.10 -1.55 -11.38
C GLY A 241 11.64 -2.80 -10.63
N GLY A 242 10.41 -2.78 -10.14
CA GLY A 242 9.74 -3.87 -9.44
C GLY A 242 9.97 -3.82 -7.92
N TYR A 243 8.89 -3.92 -7.15
CA TYR A 243 8.95 -3.99 -5.69
C TYR A 243 9.17 -5.45 -5.28
N ALA A 244 10.29 -5.77 -4.63
CA ALA A 244 10.61 -7.17 -4.32
C ALA A 244 9.75 -7.77 -3.19
N GLY A 245 8.88 -6.98 -2.56
CA GLY A 245 7.98 -7.39 -1.49
C GLY A 245 8.35 -6.79 -0.14
N GLY A 246 7.43 -6.91 0.82
CA GLY A 246 7.56 -6.36 2.16
C GLY A 246 6.26 -5.76 2.70
N ILE A 247 6.38 -4.76 3.56
CA ILE A 247 5.24 -4.10 4.19
C ILE A 247 5.24 -2.63 3.76
N VAL A 248 4.07 -2.16 3.37
CA VAL A 248 3.82 -0.75 3.03
C VAL A 248 2.67 -0.28 3.90
N SER A 249 2.87 0.80 4.63
CA SER A 249 1.83 1.44 5.42
C SER A 249 1.80 2.91 5.06
N GLY A 250 0.59 3.46 4.87
CA GLY A 250 0.37 4.89 4.77
C GLY A 250 0.72 5.54 6.11
N ASP A 251 -0.04 5.22 7.15
CA ASP A 251 0.32 5.60 8.52
C ASP A 251 1.12 4.52 9.27
N GLY A 252 1.07 4.59 10.62
CA GLY A 252 1.47 3.58 11.59
C GLY A 252 1.75 2.17 11.06
N TYR A 253 2.94 1.67 11.35
CA TYR A 253 3.41 0.37 10.84
C TYR A 253 2.39 -0.77 11.06
N ALA A 254 1.91 -1.31 9.93
CA ALA A 254 1.01 -2.45 9.85
C ALA A 254 -0.26 -2.34 10.74
N THR A 255 -0.79 -1.13 10.91
CA THR A 255 -2.06 -0.90 11.61
C THR A 255 -3.24 -0.98 10.66
N LEU A 256 -4.37 -1.47 11.18
CA LEU A 256 -5.67 -1.53 10.50
C LEU A 256 -6.69 -0.56 11.09
N SER A 257 -6.29 0.18 12.12
CA SER A 257 -7.15 1.08 12.87
C SER A 257 -6.66 2.48 12.63
N ALA A 258 -7.60 3.43 12.62
CA ALA A 258 -7.27 4.82 12.90
C ALA A 258 -6.42 4.86 14.19
N GLY A 259 -5.22 5.39 14.07
CA GLY A 259 -4.40 5.82 15.18
C GLY A 259 -5.12 6.84 16.05
N SER A 260 -4.60 7.01 17.26
CA SER A 260 -5.07 8.04 18.21
C SER A 260 -4.16 9.27 18.19
N GLY A 261 -3.37 9.41 17.13
CA GLY A 261 -2.44 10.52 16.98
C GLY A 261 -3.16 11.87 16.95
N THR A 262 -2.45 12.92 17.35
CA THR A 262 -2.93 14.31 17.27
C THR A 262 -1.85 15.19 16.66
N GLY A 263 -2.25 16.30 16.04
CA GLY A 263 -1.30 17.18 15.34
C GLY A 263 -0.64 16.48 14.16
N GLY A 264 0.66 16.69 13.95
CA GLY A 264 1.41 16.07 12.83
C GLY A 264 1.60 14.55 12.91
N ALA A 265 1.04 13.88 13.91
CA ALA A 265 1.04 12.42 14.02
C ALA A 265 -0.36 11.82 13.95
N ALA A 266 -1.39 12.65 13.70
CA ALA A 266 -2.74 12.16 13.38
C ALA A 266 -2.69 11.44 12.04
N ASP A 267 -3.59 10.48 11.83
CA ASP A 267 -3.69 9.80 10.54
C ASP A 267 -4.17 10.75 9.45
N GLY A 268 -3.86 10.47 8.19
CA GLY A 268 -4.34 11.27 7.08
C GLY A 268 -4.53 10.48 5.79
N ASP A 269 -5.28 11.07 4.86
CA ASP A 269 -5.64 10.45 3.59
C ASP A 269 -4.40 10.11 2.74
N ASP A 270 -3.94 8.86 2.78
CA ASP A 270 -2.69 8.45 2.17
C ASP A 270 -2.84 8.06 0.72
N LYS A 271 -1.76 8.25 -0.03
CA LYS A 271 -1.68 7.82 -1.42
C LYS A 271 -0.56 6.82 -1.63
N ILE A 272 -0.93 5.56 -1.79
CA ILE A 272 -0.01 4.47 -2.11
C ILE A 272 -0.19 4.07 -3.57
N SER A 273 0.85 4.24 -4.38
CA SER A 273 0.75 4.05 -5.84
C SER A 273 1.86 3.14 -6.38
N PHE A 274 1.45 1.98 -6.93
CA PHE A 274 2.33 1.09 -7.69
C PHE A 274 2.24 1.43 -9.18
N THR A 275 3.17 2.25 -9.66
CA THR A 275 3.15 2.79 -11.04
C THR A 275 3.44 1.73 -12.11
N ALA A 276 3.21 2.07 -13.38
CA ALA A 276 3.47 1.13 -14.48
C ALA A 276 4.96 0.72 -14.52
N GLY A 277 5.21 -0.59 -14.44
CA GLY A 277 6.57 -1.15 -14.34
C GLY A 277 7.04 -1.41 -12.91
N ALA A 278 6.32 -0.96 -11.88
CA ALA A 278 6.54 -1.32 -10.47
C ALA A 278 5.91 -2.69 -10.16
N LYS A 279 6.40 -3.74 -10.83
CA LYS A 279 5.92 -5.12 -10.63
C LYS A 279 6.25 -5.58 -9.20
N ILE A 280 5.23 -5.83 -8.39
CA ILE A 280 5.32 -6.51 -7.09
C ILE A 280 5.74 -7.96 -7.34
N ALA A 281 7.02 -8.25 -7.07
CA ALA A 281 7.69 -9.52 -7.36
C ALA A 281 7.69 -10.49 -6.16
N GLY A 282 7.55 -10.00 -4.93
CA GLY A 282 7.43 -10.81 -3.72
C GLY A 282 6.20 -10.46 -2.89
N ALA A 283 5.94 -11.27 -1.86
CA ALA A 283 4.77 -11.11 -1.00
C ALA A 283 4.74 -9.69 -0.40
N THR A 284 3.59 -9.03 -0.48
CA THR A 284 3.42 -7.66 -0.03
C THR A 284 2.15 -7.51 0.79
N SER A 285 2.23 -6.82 1.92
CA SER A 285 1.06 -6.30 2.61
C SER A 285 1.05 -4.79 2.51
N VAL A 286 -0.08 -4.23 2.12
CA VAL A 286 -0.33 -2.79 2.03
C VAL A 286 -1.42 -2.43 3.03
N TYR A 287 -1.19 -1.38 3.81
CA TYR A 287 -2.12 -0.85 4.81
C TYR A 287 -2.30 0.64 4.50
N GLY A 288 -3.54 1.10 4.36
CA GLY A 288 -3.86 2.53 4.39
C GLY A 288 -3.75 3.04 5.84
N ALA A 289 -4.51 2.41 6.72
CA ALA A 289 -4.63 2.59 8.18
C ALA A 289 -5.76 3.53 8.59
N GLY A 290 -5.56 4.84 8.71
CA GLY A 290 -6.61 5.79 9.06
C GLY A 290 -6.72 6.91 8.02
N GLY A 291 -7.92 7.42 7.78
CA GLY A 291 -8.14 8.43 6.74
C GLY A 291 -8.72 7.82 5.46
N ASP A 292 -9.10 8.68 4.52
CA ASP A 292 -9.70 8.24 3.24
C ASP A 292 -8.58 7.90 2.24
N ASP A 293 -8.09 6.66 2.26
CA ASP A 293 -6.87 6.27 1.56
C ASP A 293 -7.06 5.96 0.08
N SER A 294 -6.00 6.12 -0.69
CA SER A 294 -5.94 5.82 -2.12
C SER A 294 -4.81 4.84 -2.43
N ILE A 295 -5.14 3.56 -2.49
CA ILE A 295 -4.23 2.46 -2.78
C ILE A 295 -4.37 2.00 -4.23
N TYR A 296 -3.51 2.53 -5.11
CA TYR A 296 -3.58 2.30 -6.54
C TYR A 296 -2.55 1.27 -7.05
N PHE A 297 -3.00 0.36 -7.91
CA PHE A 297 -2.15 -0.60 -8.62
C PHE A 297 -2.23 -0.37 -10.14
N ALA A 298 -1.10 -0.39 -10.84
CA ALA A 298 -1.09 -0.41 -12.30
C ALA A 298 -1.60 -1.76 -12.87
N ALA A 299 -1.98 -1.78 -14.15
CA ALA A 299 -2.69 -2.89 -14.82
C ALA A 299 -1.96 -4.26 -14.82
N THR A 300 -0.69 -4.32 -14.43
CA THR A 300 0.09 -5.56 -14.29
C THR A 300 0.98 -5.48 -13.05
N ALA A 301 0.39 -5.09 -11.91
CA ALA A 301 1.16 -4.77 -10.72
C ALA A 301 1.66 -5.99 -9.94
N ALA A 302 0.96 -7.13 -9.89
CA ALA A 302 1.25 -8.12 -8.84
C ALA A 302 1.50 -9.55 -9.34
N ALA A 303 2.76 -9.95 -9.46
CA ALA A 303 3.15 -11.34 -9.73
C ALA A 303 3.28 -12.24 -8.49
N ALA A 304 3.20 -11.64 -7.31
CA ALA A 304 3.20 -12.33 -6.03
C ALA A 304 1.89 -12.07 -5.27
N ASN A 305 1.74 -12.72 -4.11
CA ASN A 305 0.61 -12.52 -3.22
C ASN A 305 0.64 -11.08 -2.68
N VAL A 306 -0.50 -10.39 -2.77
CA VAL A 306 -0.66 -9.04 -2.24
C VAL A 306 -1.85 -9.06 -1.30
N ASN A 307 -1.63 -8.62 -0.07
CA ASN A 307 -2.71 -8.32 0.86
C ASN A 307 -2.86 -6.81 0.94
N VAL A 308 -4.10 -6.32 0.88
CA VAL A 308 -4.40 -4.89 0.91
C VAL A 308 -5.49 -4.68 1.94
N TYR A 309 -5.24 -3.73 2.82
CA TYR A 309 -6.17 -3.31 3.84
C TYR A 309 -6.31 -1.80 3.73
N GLY A 310 -7.52 -1.29 3.49
CA GLY A 310 -7.82 0.13 3.52
C GLY A 310 -7.63 0.65 4.94
N GLY A 311 -8.50 0.22 5.86
CA GLY A 311 -8.37 0.56 7.27
C GLY A 311 -9.62 1.27 7.75
N ALA A 312 -9.49 2.46 8.32
CA ALA A 312 -10.63 3.27 8.74
C ALA A 312 -10.70 4.54 7.89
N GLY A 313 -11.83 4.80 7.24
CA GLY A 313 -12.04 5.90 6.30
C GLY A 313 -12.71 5.37 5.04
N ALA A 314 -13.05 6.26 4.11
CA ALA A 314 -13.64 5.88 2.82
C ALA A 314 -12.53 5.60 1.79
N ASP A 315 -12.09 4.34 1.73
CA ASP A 315 -10.88 3.97 1.01
C ASP A 315 -11.13 3.66 -0.47
N LEU A 316 -10.17 4.01 -1.32
CA LEU A 316 -10.12 3.64 -2.72
C LEU A 316 -9.02 2.60 -2.96
N ILE A 317 -9.41 1.36 -3.19
CA ILE A 317 -8.48 0.26 -3.48
C ILE A 317 -8.55 -0.16 -4.95
N GLY A 318 -7.41 -0.16 -5.62
CA GLY A 318 -7.22 -0.68 -6.97
C GLY A 318 -7.52 0.31 -8.10
N GLY A 319 -8.05 -0.22 -9.19
CA GLY A 319 -8.31 0.49 -10.44
C GLY A 319 -8.90 -0.44 -11.50
N SER A 320 -9.64 0.11 -12.47
CA SER A 320 -10.42 -0.68 -13.44
C SER A 320 -9.60 -1.60 -14.35
N ALA A 321 -8.27 -1.43 -14.40
CA ALA A 321 -7.37 -2.28 -15.17
C ALA A 321 -6.53 -3.24 -14.31
N VAL A 322 -6.71 -3.24 -12.97
CA VAL A 322 -5.87 -4.01 -12.05
C VAL A 322 -6.06 -5.51 -12.25
N LYS A 323 -4.94 -6.22 -12.38
CA LYS A 323 -4.90 -7.67 -12.47
C LYS A 323 -3.95 -8.24 -11.43
N PHE A 324 -4.50 -8.92 -10.43
CA PHE A 324 -3.72 -9.74 -9.51
C PHE A 324 -3.45 -11.10 -10.19
N ILE A 325 -2.17 -11.36 -10.49
CA ILE A 325 -1.72 -12.58 -11.18
C ILE A 325 -0.93 -13.52 -10.25
N GLY A 326 -0.49 -13.03 -9.08
CA GLY A 326 -0.02 -13.83 -7.96
C GLY A 326 -1.14 -14.69 -7.35
N GLY A 327 -0.82 -15.56 -6.39
CA GLY A 327 -1.72 -16.56 -5.80
C GLY A 327 -2.86 -15.96 -4.96
N VAL A 328 -3.07 -16.47 -3.74
CA VAL A 328 -4.13 -15.97 -2.84
C VAL A 328 -3.81 -14.53 -2.44
N TYR A 329 -4.75 -13.62 -2.69
CA TYR A 329 -4.75 -12.23 -2.20
C TYR A 329 -5.92 -12.04 -1.23
N ALA A 330 -5.74 -11.13 -0.27
CA ALA A 330 -6.80 -10.62 0.59
C ALA A 330 -6.92 -9.12 0.38
N ILE A 331 -8.12 -8.66 0.03
CA ILE A 331 -8.44 -7.23 -0.04
C ILE A 331 -9.56 -6.98 0.96
N ASP A 332 -9.36 -5.99 1.80
CA ASP A 332 -10.30 -5.58 2.85
C ASP A 332 -10.38 -4.05 2.81
N GLY A 333 -11.58 -3.49 2.59
CA GLY A 333 -11.81 -2.05 2.67
C GLY A 333 -11.62 -1.58 4.11
N GLY A 334 -12.31 -2.23 5.05
CA GLY A 334 -12.16 -1.99 6.47
C GLY A 334 -13.40 -1.32 7.04
N ALA A 335 -13.30 -0.11 7.58
CA ALA A 335 -14.42 0.63 8.13
C ALA A 335 -14.56 1.97 7.40
N GLY A 336 -15.72 2.26 6.84
CA GLY A 336 -16.02 3.47 6.09
C GLY A 336 -16.74 3.13 4.80
N HIS A 337 -16.80 4.06 3.85
CA HIS A 337 -17.54 3.86 2.59
C HIS A 337 -16.57 3.53 1.46
N ASP A 338 -16.19 2.27 1.37
CA ASP A 338 -15.04 1.86 0.57
C ASP A 338 -15.39 1.63 -0.90
N THR A 339 -14.40 1.84 -1.75
CA THR A 339 -14.48 1.58 -3.20
C THR A 339 -13.35 0.66 -3.64
N ILE A 340 -13.70 -0.59 -3.95
CA ILE A 340 -12.75 -1.60 -4.41
C ILE A 340 -12.94 -1.81 -5.91
N LYS A 341 -11.91 -1.56 -6.72
CA LYS A 341 -11.95 -1.67 -8.19
C LYS A 341 -10.89 -2.65 -8.68
N ILE A 342 -11.33 -3.78 -9.23
CA ILE A 342 -10.43 -4.80 -9.79
C ILE A 342 -10.78 -5.08 -11.25
N GLY A 343 -9.78 -5.10 -12.12
CA GLY A 343 -9.95 -5.44 -13.53
C GLY A 343 -10.27 -6.92 -13.77
N SER A 344 -9.53 -7.86 -13.15
CA SER A 344 -9.86 -9.29 -13.23
C SER A 344 -9.25 -10.10 -12.07
N LEU A 345 -10.01 -11.06 -11.56
CA LEU A 345 -9.61 -12.00 -10.51
C LEU A 345 -9.20 -13.33 -11.14
N THR A 346 -7.95 -13.41 -11.62
CA THR A 346 -7.49 -14.60 -12.34
C THR A 346 -7.12 -15.79 -11.43
N LYS A 347 -7.04 -15.55 -10.13
CA LYS A 347 -6.71 -16.51 -9.07
C LYS A 347 -7.70 -16.35 -7.92
N SER A 348 -7.79 -17.36 -7.06
CA SER A 348 -8.57 -17.32 -5.83
C SER A 348 -8.08 -16.22 -4.90
N GLY A 349 -9.00 -15.57 -4.21
CA GLY A 349 -8.71 -14.55 -3.21
C GLY A 349 -9.98 -14.13 -2.50
N THR A 350 -9.84 -13.32 -1.47
CA THR A 350 -10.96 -12.77 -0.70
C THR A 350 -11.02 -11.26 -0.93
N ILE A 351 -12.22 -10.74 -1.14
CA ILE A 351 -12.52 -9.32 -1.15
C ILE A 351 -13.60 -9.07 -0.11
N LEU A 352 -13.33 -8.18 0.84
CA LEU A 352 -14.25 -7.71 1.86
C LEU A 352 -14.43 -6.20 1.66
N GLY A 353 -15.67 -5.73 1.63
CA GLY A 353 -15.97 -4.30 1.75
C GLY A 353 -15.64 -3.86 3.17
N GLY A 354 -16.36 -4.43 4.12
CA GLY A 354 -16.10 -4.21 5.55
C GLY A 354 -17.31 -3.57 6.21
N ALA A 355 -17.12 -2.53 6.99
CA ALA A 355 -18.19 -1.83 7.69
C ALA A 355 -18.49 -0.48 7.03
N GLY A 356 -19.66 -0.34 6.43
CA GLY A 356 -20.17 0.86 5.80
C GLY A 356 -20.87 0.50 4.50
N ASN A 357 -21.26 1.50 3.70
CA ASN A 357 -21.89 1.22 2.40
C ASN A 357 -20.80 1.18 1.34
N ASP A 358 -20.39 -0.03 0.95
CA ASP A 358 -19.22 -0.26 0.11
C ASP A 358 -19.58 -0.48 -1.36
N SER A 359 -18.61 -0.26 -2.23
CA SER A 359 -18.75 -0.39 -3.67
C SER A 359 -17.63 -1.24 -4.26
N ILE A 360 -17.96 -2.49 -4.61
CA ILE A 360 -17.02 -3.46 -5.17
C ILE A 360 -17.26 -3.60 -6.68
N TYR A 361 -16.24 -3.35 -7.49
CA TYR A 361 -16.30 -3.40 -8.95
C TYR A 361 -15.32 -4.42 -9.52
N ILE A 362 -15.83 -5.43 -10.21
CA ILE A 362 -15.03 -6.46 -10.90
C ILE A 362 -15.22 -6.34 -12.41
N GLY A 363 -14.15 -5.96 -13.09
CA GLY A 363 -14.10 -5.61 -14.51
C GLY A 363 -13.94 -6.78 -15.49
N GLY A 364 -13.87 -8.04 -15.04
CA GLY A 364 -13.39 -9.13 -15.88
C GLY A 364 -13.66 -10.51 -15.29
N SER A 365 -12.94 -11.53 -15.75
CA SER A 365 -13.11 -12.90 -15.24
C SER A 365 -12.85 -12.96 -13.74
N ALA A 366 -13.64 -13.78 -13.03
CA ALA A 366 -13.50 -14.05 -11.61
C ALA A 366 -13.43 -15.56 -11.33
N ASN A 367 -12.30 -16.01 -10.79
CA ASN A 367 -12.00 -17.42 -10.55
C ASN A 367 -11.90 -17.72 -9.05
N GLN A 368 -12.83 -18.52 -8.52
CA GLN A 368 -12.71 -19.11 -7.17
C GLN A 368 -12.42 -18.08 -6.05
N SER A 369 -13.03 -16.89 -6.16
CA SER A 369 -12.89 -15.81 -5.19
C SER A 369 -14.10 -15.76 -4.26
N SER A 370 -13.88 -15.32 -3.02
CA SER A 370 -14.96 -14.93 -2.10
C SER A 370 -15.07 -13.42 -2.12
N ILE A 371 -16.28 -12.90 -2.28
CA ILE A 371 -16.57 -11.47 -2.25
C ILE A 371 -17.69 -11.27 -1.22
N ASP A 372 -17.46 -10.39 -0.25
CA ASP A 372 -18.41 -10.03 0.81
C ASP A 372 -18.47 -8.51 0.90
N GLY A 373 -19.67 -7.93 0.89
CA GLY A 373 -19.84 -6.48 1.14
C GLY A 373 -19.61 -6.13 2.60
N GLY A 374 -20.04 -7.00 3.52
CA GLY A 374 -19.85 -6.83 4.95
C GLY A 374 -21.09 -6.24 5.63
N SER A 375 -20.99 -5.11 6.32
CA SER A 375 -22.13 -4.50 7.00
C SER A 375 -22.45 -3.13 6.44
N GLY A 376 -23.68 -2.90 6.03
CA GLY A 376 -24.12 -1.66 5.39
C GLY A 376 -24.92 -2.00 4.13
N ASN A 377 -25.24 -1.01 3.32
CA ASN A 377 -25.94 -1.23 2.06
C ASN A 377 -24.92 -1.24 0.92
N ASP A 378 -24.45 -2.43 0.57
CA ASP A 378 -23.31 -2.62 -0.30
C ASP A 378 -23.70 -2.74 -1.77
N SER A 379 -22.78 -2.41 -2.66
CA SER A 379 -22.95 -2.53 -4.11
C SER A 379 -21.83 -3.37 -4.72
N ILE A 380 -22.14 -4.62 -5.04
CA ILE A 380 -21.20 -5.54 -5.70
C ILE A 380 -21.53 -5.63 -7.17
N ARG A 381 -20.58 -5.28 -8.04
CA ARG A 381 -20.82 -5.09 -9.46
C ARG A 381 -19.78 -5.76 -10.34
N PHE A 382 -20.26 -6.69 -11.15
CA PHE A 382 -19.50 -7.32 -12.23
C PHE A 382 -19.83 -6.60 -13.54
N LEU A 383 -18.82 -6.04 -14.22
CA LEU A 383 -18.99 -5.27 -15.46
C LEU A 383 -17.90 -5.51 -16.48
N ASN A 384 -18.25 -5.27 -17.75
CA ASN A 384 -17.50 -4.32 -18.56
C ASN A 384 -18.44 -3.43 -19.36
N ALA A 385 -18.21 -2.12 -19.34
CA ALA A 385 -18.65 -1.26 -20.43
C ALA A 385 -17.72 -1.54 -21.63
N GLY A 386 -18.27 -2.11 -22.71
CA GLY A 386 -17.58 -2.21 -24.01
C GLY A 386 -16.83 -3.51 -24.34
N GLN A 387 -16.69 -4.45 -23.40
CA GLN A 387 -16.11 -5.78 -23.69
C GLN A 387 -17.10 -6.85 -23.25
N GLY A 388 -17.69 -7.53 -24.23
CA GLY A 388 -18.82 -8.43 -24.05
C GLY A 388 -18.59 -9.52 -23.00
N ALA A 389 -19.66 -9.84 -22.28
CA ALA A 389 -19.83 -10.97 -21.39
C ALA A 389 -18.82 -11.11 -20.22
N VAL A 390 -19.33 -11.30 -19.01
CA VAL A 390 -18.52 -11.88 -17.93
C VAL A 390 -18.23 -13.33 -18.33
N SER A 391 -17.12 -13.53 -19.03
CA SER A 391 -16.64 -14.82 -19.48
C SER A 391 -15.79 -15.40 -18.34
N ALA A 392 -16.29 -16.49 -17.74
CA ALA A 392 -15.77 -17.15 -16.53
C ALA A 392 -16.05 -16.43 -15.21
N VAL A 393 -17.26 -16.62 -14.68
CA VAL A 393 -17.47 -16.75 -13.25
C VAL A 393 -17.51 -18.25 -12.97
N THR A 394 -16.47 -18.80 -12.34
CA THR A 394 -16.47 -20.20 -11.91
C THR A 394 -16.19 -20.26 -10.43
N ALA A 395 -17.15 -20.80 -9.67
CA ALA A 395 -17.06 -21.07 -8.24
C ALA A 395 -16.71 -19.85 -7.35
N ILE A 396 -17.33 -18.70 -7.62
CA ILE A 396 -17.27 -17.57 -6.68
C ILE A 396 -18.37 -17.70 -5.62
N THR A 397 -18.07 -17.24 -4.41
CA THR A 397 -19.07 -16.94 -3.40
C THR A 397 -19.24 -15.42 -3.34
N ILE A 398 -20.48 -14.95 -3.40
CA ILE A 398 -20.84 -13.54 -3.25
C ILE A 398 -21.78 -13.43 -2.06
N ALA A 399 -21.42 -12.62 -1.08
CA ALA A 399 -22.30 -12.17 -0.02
C ALA A 399 -22.49 -10.67 -0.16
N GLY A 400 -23.74 -10.20 -0.09
CA GLY A 400 -23.99 -8.78 0.17
C GLY A 400 -23.51 -8.44 1.58
N GLY A 401 -23.96 -9.24 2.54
CA GLY A 401 -23.57 -9.13 3.93
C GLY A 401 -24.81 -8.86 4.78
N SER A 402 -24.71 -7.93 5.71
CA SER A 402 -25.85 -7.43 6.49
C SER A 402 -26.25 -6.04 6.02
N GLY A 403 -27.53 -5.84 5.75
CA GLY A 403 -28.06 -4.58 5.22
C GLY A 403 -28.94 -4.88 4.03
N SER A 404 -29.17 -3.88 3.17
CA SER A 404 -29.91 -4.05 1.92
C SER A 404 -28.98 -3.86 0.74
N ASP A 405 -28.46 -4.97 0.24
CA ASP A 405 -27.34 -4.97 -0.71
C ASP A 405 -27.81 -5.02 -2.17
N SER A 406 -26.93 -4.61 -3.07
CA SER A 406 -27.16 -4.58 -4.51
C SER A 406 -26.08 -5.36 -5.24
N ILE A 407 -26.40 -6.57 -5.70
CA ILE A 407 -25.49 -7.44 -6.45
C ILE A 407 -25.84 -7.36 -7.94
N TYR A 408 -24.91 -6.91 -8.77
CA TYR A 408 -25.08 -6.77 -10.21
C TYR A 408 -24.19 -7.73 -11.00
N LEU A 409 -24.78 -8.75 -11.61
CA LEU A 409 -24.06 -9.85 -12.29
C LEU A 409 -23.82 -9.64 -13.80
N GLY A 410 -24.13 -8.47 -14.36
CA GLY A 410 -23.85 -8.13 -15.76
C GLY A 410 -24.76 -8.80 -16.81
N THR A 411 -24.27 -8.94 -18.06
CA THR A 411 -25.00 -9.61 -19.17
C THR A 411 -24.85 -11.13 -19.09
N MET A 412 -25.96 -11.85 -19.07
CA MET A 412 -25.97 -13.31 -19.26
C MET A 412 -25.89 -13.62 -20.76
N THR A 413 -24.74 -14.01 -21.31
CA THR A 413 -24.63 -14.44 -22.72
C THR A 413 -24.64 -15.95 -22.83
N LYS A 414 -25.33 -16.46 -23.85
CA LYS A 414 -25.28 -17.86 -24.29
C LYS A 414 -23.83 -18.31 -24.46
N GLY A 415 -23.40 -19.32 -23.72
CA GLY A 415 -22.03 -19.86 -23.81
C GLY A 415 -21.14 -19.65 -22.59
N SER A 416 -21.56 -18.96 -21.52
CA SER A 416 -20.93 -19.15 -20.20
C SER A 416 -21.43 -20.49 -19.63
N GLN A 417 -20.78 -21.56 -20.10
CA GLN A 417 -20.99 -23.00 -19.89
C GLN A 417 -22.04 -23.67 -20.80
N SER A 418 -21.57 -23.99 -22.02
CA SER A 418 -22.05 -25.11 -22.81
C SER A 418 -21.65 -26.43 -22.13
N SER A 419 -22.55 -27.03 -21.36
CA SER A 419 -22.81 -28.48 -21.27
C SER A 419 -23.79 -28.77 -20.14
N VAL A 420 -24.93 -29.32 -20.49
CA VAL A 420 -25.73 -30.15 -19.58
C VAL A 420 -24.86 -31.32 -19.15
N SER A 421 -24.58 -31.47 -17.86
CA SER A 421 -24.37 -32.78 -17.28
C SER A 421 -24.79 -32.78 -15.82
N VAL A 422 -25.69 -33.70 -15.52
CA VAL A 422 -26.27 -34.06 -14.24
C VAL A 422 -25.19 -34.28 -13.16
N ALA A 423 -24.79 -33.21 -12.49
CA ALA A 423 -24.13 -33.13 -11.18
C ALA A 423 -24.01 -31.63 -10.84
N LEU A 424 -24.18 -31.23 -9.58
CA LEU A 424 -24.15 -29.83 -9.11
C LEU A 424 -22.75 -29.17 -9.25
N SER A 425 -22.22 -29.00 -10.47
CA SER A 425 -20.88 -28.41 -10.70
C SER A 425 -20.86 -27.18 -11.61
N ALA A 426 -22.01 -26.63 -12.00
CA ALA A 426 -22.11 -25.46 -12.89
C ALA A 426 -22.97 -24.33 -12.28
N THR A 427 -22.72 -24.00 -11.01
CA THR A 427 -23.27 -22.81 -10.37
C THR A 427 -22.60 -21.55 -10.93
N LEU A 428 -23.38 -20.56 -11.38
CA LEU A 428 -22.84 -19.28 -11.86
C LEU A 428 -22.21 -18.46 -10.74
N ALA A 429 -22.82 -18.48 -9.56
CA ALA A 429 -22.29 -17.94 -8.33
C ALA A 429 -23.04 -18.56 -7.14
N ASN A 430 -22.32 -18.85 -6.06
CA ASN A 430 -22.93 -19.15 -4.77
C ASN A 430 -23.24 -17.80 -4.10
N LEU A 431 -24.51 -17.53 -3.84
CA LEU A 431 -24.96 -16.28 -3.25
C LEU A 431 -25.37 -16.51 -1.80
N SER A 432 -24.85 -15.70 -0.90
CA SER A 432 -25.41 -15.48 0.42
C SER A 432 -26.18 -14.17 0.38
N VAL A 433 -27.48 -14.21 0.65
CA VAL A 433 -28.36 -13.02 0.58
C VAL A 433 -29.15 -12.89 1.88
N GLY A 434 -29.30 -11.65 2.33
CA GLY A 434 -30.12 -11.21 3.44
C GLY A 434 -31.47 -10.61 3.00
N SER A 435 -32.25 -10.18 3.99
CA SER A 435 -33.51 -9.46 3.75
C SER A 435 -33.22 -8.05 3.24
N GLY A 436 -33.85 -7.66 2.13
CA GLY A 436 -33.63 -6.38 1.45
C GLY A 436 -32.63 -6.45 0.30
N ASP A 437 -31.82 -7.50 0.22
CA ASP A 437 -30.84 -7.70 -0.85
C ASP A 437 -31.51 -7.81 -2.20
N THR A 438 -30.86 -7.23 -3.21
CA THR A 438 -31.33 -7.24 -4.59
C THR A 438 -30.24 -7.75 -5.53
N VAL A 439 -30.55 -8.80 -6.28
CA VAL A 439 -29.69 -9.35 -7.34
C VAL A 439 -30.24 -8.93 -8.70
N ALA A 440 -29.42 -8.23 -9.48
CA ALA A 440 -29.80 -7.59 -10.74
C ALA A 440 -29.01 -8.07 -11.96
N PHE A 441 -29.70 -8.15 -13.11
CA PHE A 441 -29.18 -8.67 -14.39
C PHE A 441 -29.38 -7.68 -15.55
N LEU A 442 -28.46 -7.63 -16.54
CA LEU A 442 -28.56 -6.74 -17.72
C LEU A 442 -29.52 -7.33 -18.79
N SER A 443 -30.50 -6.52 -19.23
CA SER A 443 -31.56 -6.91 -20.19
C SER A 443 -31.17 -7.11 -21.65
N GLY A 444 -29.93 -6.85 -22.06
CA GLY A 444 -29.51 -7.11 -23.45
C GLY A 444 -29.83 -8.57 -23.88
N SER A 445 -29.68 -9.49 -22.93
CA SER A 445 -30.07 -10.90 -23.04
C SER A 445 -31.31 -11.27 -22.23
N ILE A 446 -32.09 -10.33 -21.68
CA ILE A 446 -33.40 -10.58 -21.04
C ILE A 446 -34.31 -9.47 -21.58
N SER A 447 -35.07 -9.74 -22.65
CA SER A 447 -35.91 -8.69 -23.25
C SER A 447 -36.72 -8.04 -22.14
N SER A 448 -36.68 -6.71 -22.05
CA SER A 448 -37.36 -5.91 -21.03
C SER A 448 -38.88 -6.12 -21.01
N ILE A 449 -39.42 -7.01 -21.86
CA ILE A 449 -40.85 -7.29 -22.01
C ILE A 449 -41.12 -8.78 -22.37
N ALA A 450 -40.22 -9.73 -22.11
CA ALA A 450 -40.53 -11.16 -22.36
C ALA A 450 -41.12 -11.83 -21.10
N ASN A 451 -42.39 -11.54 -20.87
CA ASN A 451 -43.23 -12.03 -19.79
C ASN A 451 -44.08 -13.19 -20.34
N TRP A 452 -43.81 -14.46 -19.98
CA TRP A 452 -44.62 -15.61 -20.46
C TRP A 452 -45.47 -16.29 -19.38
N LEU A 453 -45.17 -16.04 -18.11
CA LEU A 453 -46.13 -16.15 -17.03
C LEU A 453 -46.20 -14.72 -16.49
N ALA A 454 -47.37 -14.11 -16.34
CA ALA A 454 -47.51 -12.74 -15.83
C ALA A 454 -46.58 -12.43 -14.63
N THR A 455 -46.33 -11.15 -14.33
CA THR A 455 -45.35 -10.65 -13.32
C THR A 455 -45.43 -11.31 -11.94
N ASP A 456 -46.45 -12.11 -11.72
CA ASP A 456 -46.85 -12.80 -10.53
C ASP A 456 -46.72 -14.33 -10.61
N LYS A 457 -45.81 -14.95 -11.39
CA LYS A 457 -45.73 -16.44 -11.48
C LYS A 457 -44.33 -17.05 -11.63
N ILE A 458 -44.07 -18.14 -10.90
CA ILE A 458 -42.81 -18.91 -10.89
C ILE A 458 -43.10 -20.41 -11.05
N PHE A 459 -42.22 -21.16 -11.73
CA PHE A 459 -42.31 -22.61 -11.83
C PHE A 459 -41.49 -23.32 -10.74
N VAL A 460 -42.17 -23.99 -9.81
CA VAL A 460 -41.54 -24.78 -8.75
C VAL A 460 -41.34 -26.21 -9.23
N VAL A 461 -40.09 -26.65 -9.38
CA VAL A 461 -39.78 -28.01 -9.82
C VAL A 461 -39.65 -28.97 -8.65
N SER A 462 -40.08 -30.21 -8.87
CA SER A 462 -40.02 -31.29 -7.87
C SER A 462 -38.70 -32.05 -7.87
N THR A 463 -37.93 -32.00 -8.96
CA THR A 463 -36.61 -32.63 -9.08
C THR A 463 -35.73 -31.81 -10.00
N LEU A 464 -34.42 -31.83 -9.76
CA LEU A 464 -33.43 -31.12 -10.58
C LEU A 464 -33.49 -31.51 -12.08
N ALA A 465 -33.77 -32.78 -12.38
CA ALA A 465 -33.94 -33.29 -13.75
C ALA A 465 -35.07 -32.62 -14.55
N ARG A 466 -35.99 -31.89 -13.89
CA ARG A 466 -37.06 -31.15 -14.56
C ARG A 466 -36.65 -29.79 -15.13
N PHE A 467 -35.46 -29.28 -14.77
CA PHE A 467 -34.89 -28.14 -15.50
C PHE A 467 -34.44 -28.54 -16.92
N ASP A 468 -33.99 -29.78 -17.11
CA ASP A 468 -33.46 -30.32 -18.38
C ASP A 468 -34.58 -30.79 -19.33
N THR A 469 -35.59 -31.51 -18.80
CA THR A 469 -36.74 -32.01 -19.60
C THR A 469 -37.69 -30.92 -20.13
N ALA A 470 -37.51 -29.67 -19.71
CA ALA A 470 -38.14 -28.51 -20.35
C ALA A 470 -37.59 -28.21 -21.77
N ALA A 471 -36.52 -28.89 -22.20
CA ALA A 471 -36.02 -28.85 -23.57
C ALA A 471 -36.82 -29.73 -24.56
N THR A 472 -37.64 -30.68 -24.08
CA THR A 472 -38.30 -31.69 -24.94
C THR A 472 -39.83 -31.73 -24.83
N GLY A 473 -40.47 -30.63 -24.41
CA GLY A 473 -41.91 -30.41 -24.70
C GLY A 473 -42.94 -30.89 -23.68
N THR A 474 -42.57 -31.26 -22.45
CA THR A 474 -43.56 -31.65 -21.40
C THR A 474 -43.74 -30.63 -20.26
N ASN A 475 -42.94 -29.57 -20.21
CA ASN A 475 -43.19 -28.39 -19.36
C ASN A 475 -43.68 -27.23 -20.25
N SER A 476 -44.92 -27.32 -20.73
CA SER A 476 -45.53 -26.41 -21.73
C SER A 476 -45.71 -24.94 -21.30
N GLY A 477 -45.12 -24.51 -20.18
CA GLY A 477 -45.32 -23.16 -19.60
C GLY A 477 -44.06 -22.31 -19.37
N THR A 478 -42.84 -22.77 -19.73
CA THR A 478 -41.58 -22.08 -19.36
C THR A 478 -40.58 -21.89 -20.52
N SER A 479 -41.04 -21.82 -21.78
CA SER A 479 -40.17 -21.72 -22.96
C SER A 479 -39.69 -20.29 -23.31
N GLY A 480 -40.24 -19.26 -22.68
CA GLY A 480 -39.93 -17.86 -22.97
C GLY A 480 -38.63 -17.35 -22.34
N LYS A 481 -37.96 -16.43 -23.03
CA LYS A 481 -36.89 -15.58 -22.47
C LYS A 481 -37.42 -14.90 -21.21
N GLY A 482 -36.65 -14.87 -20.11
CA GLY A 482 -37.05 -14.30 -18.83
C GLY A 482 -37.83 -15.24 -17.90
N SER A 483 -38.15 -16.47 -18.30
CA SER A 483 -38.81 -17.43 -17.40
C SER A 483 -37.95 -17.72 -16.17
N VAL A 484 -38.59 -17.83 -15.01
CA VAL A 484 -37.95 -18.17 -13.74
C VAL A 484 -38.52 -19.47 -13.19
N ALA A 485 -37.64 -20.35 -12.75
CA ALA A 485 -37.99 -21.60 -12.09
C ALA A 485 -37.10 -21.80 -10.87
N VAL A 486 -37.64 -22.47 -9.86
CA VAL A 486 -36.96 -22.68 -8.57
C VAL A 486 -36.97 -24.13 -8.14
N TYR A 487 -35.90 -24.53 -7.45
CA TYR A 487 -35.74 -25.84 -6.86
C TYR A 487 -35.05 -25.72 -5.52
N ASP A 488 -35.65 -26.35 -4.51
CA ASP A 488 -35.02 -26.57 -3.21
C ASP A 488 -34.34 -27.95 -3.24
N ASN A 489 -33.03 -27.97 -2.96
CA ASN A 489 -32.24 -29.21 -2.90
C ASN A 489 -32.16 -29.82 -1.48
N GLY A 490 -32.83 -29.21 -0.50
CA GLY A 490 -32.83 -29.55 0.93
C GLY A 490 -31.85 -28.73 1.78
N ALA A 491 -31.06 -27.85 1.18
CA ALA A 491 -30.15 -26.94 1.87
C ALA A 491 -30.10 -25.56 1.20
N ASP A 492 -30.03 -25.53 -0.13
CA ASP A 492 -29.94 -24.32 -0.93
C ASP A 492 -31.15 -24.18 -1.87
N LEU A 493 -31.41 -22.94 -2.26
CA LEU A 493 -32.36 -22.61 -3.32
C LEU A 493 -31.63 -22.38 -4.64
N LEU A 494 -31.98 -23.19 -5.65
CA LEU A 494 -31.57 -22.95 -7.02
C LEU A 494 -32.62 -22.13 -7.76
N ILE A 495 -32.23 -20.93 -8.23
CA ILE A 495 -33.06 -20.08 -9.08
C ILE A 495 -32.54 -20.17 -10.51
N GLY A 496 -33.29 -20.84 -11.37
CA GLY A 496 -33.05 -20.87 -12.81
C GLY A 496 -33.72 -19.68 -13.50
N ILE A 497 -32.98 -18.99 -14.35
CA ILE A 497 -33.46 -17.92 -15.23
C ILE A 497 -33.17 -18.31 -16.69
N ARG A 498 -34.12 -18.09 -17.60
CA ARG A 498 -33.90 -18.30 -19.04
C ARG A 498 -33.44 -17.02 -19.74
N ALA A 499 -32.25 -17.04 -20.35
CA ALA A 499 -31.72 -15.89 -21.09
C ALA A 499 -32.17 -15.84 -22.56
N ASP A 500 -32.62 -16.93 -23.17
CA ASP A 500 -33.12 -16.91 -24.55
C ASP A 500 -34.13 -18.05 -24.82
N GLN A 501 -34.59 -18.16 -26.07
CA GLN A 501 -35.52 -19.21 -26.51
C GLN A 501 -34.85 -20.58 -26.67
N SER A 502 -33.52 -20.70 -26.49
CA SER A 502 -32.73 -21.90 -26.83
C SER A 502 -32.66 -22.97 -25.74
N ALA A 503 -33.68 -23.04 -24.88
CA ALA A 503 -33.89 -24.06 -23.84
C ALA A 503 -32.86 -24.14 -22.69
N THR A 504 -31.85 -23.28 -22.64
CA THR A 504 -30.81 -23.30 -21.59
C THR A 504 -31.19 -22.42 -20.39
N TRP A 505 -31.09 -23.01 -19.19
CA TRP A 505 -31.24 -22.30 -17.92
C TRP A 505 -29.89 -21.81 -17.40
N THR A 506 -29.94 -20.71 -16.66
CA THR A 506 -28.82 -20.03 -16.01
C THR A 506 -29.15 -20.01 -14.52
N PHE A 507 -28.32 -20.59 -13.66
CA PHE A 507 -28.65 -20.87 -12.26
C PHE A 507 -27.90 -20.02 -11.25
N LEU A 508 -28.65 -19.39 -10.35
CA LEU A 508 -28.14 -18.88 -9.08
C LEU A 508 -28.29 -19.98 -8.04
N ASN A 509 -27.26 -20.20 -7.22
CA ASN A 509 -27.39 -21.01 -6.02
C ASN A 509 -27.43 -20.07 -4.81
N VAL A 510 -28.57 -20.00 -4.14
CA VAL A 510 -28.73 -19.21 -2.91
C VAL A 510 -28.46 -20.14 -1.72
N LEU A 511 -27.32 -19.93 -1.08
CA LEU A 511 -26.84 -20.74 0.03
C LEU A 511 -27.78 -20.63 1.23
N GLY A 512 -28.20 -21.76 1.80
CA GLY A 512 -29.15 -21.75 2.93
C GLY A 512 -30.55 -21.20 2.57
N GLY A 513 -30.87 -21.14 1.29
CA GLY A 513 -32.09 -20.52 0.77
C GLY A 513 -33.31 -21.44 0.71
N ASP A 514 -33.25 -22.67 1.20
CA ASP A 514 -34.35 -23.66 1.18
C ASP A 514 -35.66 -23.07 1.72
N SER A 515 -35.57 -22.32 2.83
CA SER A 515 -36.70 -21.65 3.49
C SER A 515 -37.38 -20.54 2.66
N LEU A 516 -36.76 -20.09 1.57
CA LEU A 516 -37.32 -19.08 0.68
C LEU A 516 -38.43 -19.65 -0.23
N ILE A 517 -38.58 -20.97 -0.34
CA ILE A 517 -39.77 -21.59 -0.95
C ILE A 517 -40.77 -21.94 0.17
N LYS A 518 -41.81 -21.11 0.32
CA LYS A 518 -42.83 -21.27 1.38
C LYS A 518 -44.01 -22.14 0.93
N THR A 519 -44.15 -22.35 -0.38
CA THR A 519 -45.21 -23.17 -0.96
C THR A 519 -44.84 -24.65 -1.01
N THR A 520 -45.81 -25.54 -0.80
CA THR A 520 -45.65 -26.99 -1.01
C THR A 520 -46.12 -27.44 -2.39
N LYS A 521 -46.61 -26.52 -3.23
CA LYS A 521 -47.15 -26.82 -4.56
C LYS A 521 -46.02 -26.91 -5.58
N PHE A 522 -46.02 -27.98 -6.37
CA PHE A 522 -45.18 -28.10 -7.57
C PHE A 522 -45.94 -27.60 -8.80
N GLY A 523 -45.21 -27.05 -9.78
CA GLY A 523 -45.78 -26.49 -10.99
C GLY A 523 -45.80 -24.96 -11.01
N ILE A 524 -46.75 -24.37 -11.72
CA ILE A 524 -46.88 -22.91 -11.81
C ILE A 524 -47.54 -22.38 -10.54
N VAL A 525 -46.82 -21.54 -9.79
CA VAL A 525 -47.28 -20.94 -8.53
C VAL A 525 -47.22 -19.42 -8.65
N GLY A 526 -48.16 -18.74 -8.00
CA GLY A 526 -48.19 -17.28 -7.97
C GLY A 526 -47.02 -16.70 -7.16
N LEU A 527 -46.27 -15.75 -7.71
CA LEU A 527 -45.27 -14.95 -7.02
C LEU A 527 -45.97 -14.03 -6.02
N SER A 528 -45.81 -14.36 -4.74
CA SER A 528 -46.32 -13.61 -3.61
C SER A 528 -45.43 -13.90 -2.40
N SER A 529 -45.39 -12.98 -1.44
CA SER A 529 -44.64 -13.16 -0.18
C SER A 529 -45.13 -14.35 0.67
N THR A 530 -46.34 -14.86 0.38
CA THR A 530 -46.90 -16.08 0.99
C THR A 530 -46.33 -17.36 0.38
N ASN A 531 -45.90 -17.34 -0.88
CA ASN A 531 -45.34 -18.51 -1.57
C ASN A 531 -43.82 -18.49 -1.62
N PHE A 532 -43.21 -17.29 -1.62
CA PHE A 532 -41.77 -17.11 -1.78
C PHE A 532 -41.22 -16.07 -0.78
N GLY A 533 -39.95 -16.22 -0.40
CA GLY A 533 -39.16 -15.26 0.37
C GLY A 533 -38.41 -14.26 -0.50
N PHE A 534 -38.90 -14.00 -1.72
CA PHE A 534 -38.34 -13.03 -2.64
C PHE A 534 -39.41 -12.54 -3.61
N ASP A 535 -39.17 -11.39 -4.20
CA ASP A 535 -39.97 -10.80 -5.27
C ASP A 535 -39.12 -10.61 -6.54
N ILE A 536 -39.77 -10.49 -7.69
CA ILE A 536 -39.13 -10.27 -8.98
C ILE A 536 -39.72 -9.01 -9.59
N SER A 537 -38.86 -8.03 -9.82
CA SER A 537 -39.26 -6.76 -10.42
C SER A 537 -38.40 -6.44 -11.65
N SER A 538 -38.84 -5.43 -12.41
CA SER A 538 -37.99 -4.82 -13.43
C SER A 538 -37.80 -3.34 -13.15
N VAL A 539 -36.54 -2.92 -13.03
CA VAL A 539 -36.16 -1.52 -12.80
C VAL A 539 -35.10 -1.14 -13.84
N ASN A 540 -35.29 -0.04 -14.56
CA ASN A 540 -34.32 0.47 -15.56
C ASN A 540 -33.83 -0.58 -16.57
N ASN A 541 -34.76 -1.41 -17.09
CA ASN A 541 -34.47 -2.52 -17.98
C ASN A 541 -33.45 -3.50 -17.36
N LYS A 542 -33.58 -3.80 -16.07
CA LYS A 542 -32.89 -4.90 -15.40
C LYS A 542 -33.94 -5.77 -14.74
N MET A 543 -33.73 -7.09 -14.75
CA MET A 543 -34.49 -8.00 -13.90
C MET A 543 -33.83 -7.97 -12.53
N ASN A 544 -34.62 -7.77 -11.49
CA ASN A 544 -34.18 -7.72 -10.10
C ASN A 544 -34.90 -8.83 -9.32
N ILE A 545 -34.16 -9.58 -8.52
CA ILE A 545 -34.70 -10.49 -7.51
C ILE A 545 -34.39 -9.86 -6.16
N THR A 546 -35.42 -9.49 -5.40
CA THR A 546 -35.28 -8.85 -4.09
C THR A 546 -35.73 -9.82 -3.00
N PHE A 547 -34.87 -10.09 -2.03
CA PHE A 547 -35.10 -11.08 -0.98
C PHE A 547 -35.77 -10.45 0.25
N SER A 548 -36.61 -11.22 0.94
CA SER A 548 -37.46 -10.75 2.06
C SER A 548 -37.26 -11.53 3.34
#